data_AF-A0A2Z2MWH8-F1
#
_entry.id   AF-A0A2Z2MWH8-F1
#
_cell.length_a   1.000
_cell.length_b   1.000
_cell.length_c   1.000
_cell.angle_alpha   90.00
_cell.angle_beta   90.00
_cell.angle_gamma   90.00
#
_symmetry.space_group_name_H-M   'P 1'
#
loop_
_entity.id
_entity.type
_entity.pdbx_description
1 polymer ?
#
loop_
_entity_poly.entity_id
_entity_poly.type
_entity_poly.pdbx_seq_one_letter_code
_entity_poly.pdbx_strand_id
1 'polypeptide(L)'
;MKKLLPLLFAFLLLTPAVNAVNVWEHINTSREMYSVSVTAFPCGESPRDPLNHSAIAVVEIRYALDEEHVFSVSYSAYDGKWTEKVSPRYPQYWDKNPFNFSIWNVTRVMEEYQWGLENYLPNITGEVIDGVEWPEKYWVRRISRWKVWINASKFQVTLYGDCTEICVYVTFQCRNPENMTCNWSKPIVETHPMMPPTTTTTGQKDKKTCGPGAILGLALLPALLRRRRGG
;
A
#
# COMPACT_ATOMS: atom_id res chain seq x y z
N MET A 1 -35.53 5.85 23.92
CA MET A 1 -34.17 5.88 23.34
C MET A 1 -33.22 4.77 23.87
N LYS A 2 -33.70 3.60 24.34
CA LYS A 2 -32.84 2.52 24.88
C LYS A 2 -32.69 1.28 23.97
N LYS A 3 -33.35 1.24 22.80
CA LYS A 3 -33.38 0.08 21.89
C LYS A 3 -32.46 0.20 20.66
N LEU A 4 -31.80 1.34 20.46
CA LEU A 4 -30.86 1.56 19.33
C LEU A 4 -29.45 1.02 19.61
N LEU A 5 -29.04 0.98 20.89
CA LEU A 5 -27.71 0.50 21.30
C LEU A 5 -27.44 -0.98 20.96
N PRO A 6 -28.34 -1.95 21.25
CA PRO A 6 -28.06 -3.36 20.92
C PRO A 6 -28.05 -3.63 19.41
N LEU A 7 -28.80 -2.84 18.63
CA LEU A 7 -28.87 -2.94 17.17
C LEU A 7 -27.58 -2.43 16.50
N LEU A 8 -26.94 -1.41 17.10
CA LEU A 8 -25.65 -0.88 16.67
C LEU A 8 -24.50 -1.86 16.97
N PHE A 9 -24.56 -2.54 18.12
CA PHE A 9 -23.62 -3.62 18.48
C PHE A 9 -23.75 -4.85 17.56
N ALA A 10 -24.98 -5.24 17.21
CA ALA A 10 -25.21 -6.34 16.25
C ALA A 10 -24.68 -6.00 14.84
N PHE A 11 -24.73 -4.72 14.44
CA PHE A 11 -24.18 -4.27 13.14
C PHE A 11 -22.64 -4.27 13.12
N LEU A 12 -21.99 -3.93 14.24
CA LEU A 12 -20.53 -4.01 14.40
C LEU A 12 -19.98 -5.44 14.37
N LEU A 13 -20.76 -6.43 14.81
CA LEU A 13 -20.41 -7.85 14.72
C LEU A 13 -20.53 -8.42 13.30
N LEU A 14 -21.23 -7.73 12.40
CA LEU A 14 -21.46 -8.16 11.01
C LEU A 14 -20.52 -7.47 10.01
N THR A 15 -19.77 -6.45 10.43
CA THR A 15 -18.68 -5.94 9.60
C THR A 15 -17.54 -6.96 9.63
N PRO A 16 -17.06 -7.46 8.47
CA PRO A 16 -15.87 -8.29 8.46
C PRO A 16 -14.78 -7.52 9.19
N ALA A 17 -14.16 -8.15 10.18
CA ALA A 17 -13.01 -7.56 10.84
C ALA A 17 -12.02 -7.20 9.73
N VAL A 18 -11.74 -5.90 9.58
CA VAL A 18 -10.72 -5.42 8.65
C VAL A 18 -9.38 -5.78 9.28
N ASN A 19 -9.06 -7.07 9.30
CA ASN A 19 -7.83 -7.57 9.87
C ASN A 19 -6.70 -7.01 9.02
N ALA A 20 -5.76 -6.33 9.68
CA ALA A 20 -4.56 -5.86 9.03
C ALA A 20 -3.84 -7.06 8.38
N VAL A 21 -3.30 -6.85 7.18
CA VAL A 21 -2.40 -7.84 6.58
C VAL A 21 -1.05 -7.65 7.24
N ASN A 22 -0.60 -8.67 7.96
CA ASN A 22 0.66 -8.64 8.68
C ASN A 22 1.74 -9.37 7.87
N VAL A 23 2.57 -8.62 7.14
CA VAL A 23 3.65 -9.18 6.32
C VAL A 23 4.74 -9.80 7.20
N TRP A 24 4.91 -9.30 8.43
CA TRP A 24 5.92 -9.80 9.38
C TRP A 24 5.77 -11.29 9.68
N GLU A 25 4.53 -11.79 9.75
CA GLU A 25 4.23 -13.22 10.01
C GLU A 25 4.75 -14.15 8.91
N HIS A 26 4.94 -13.62 7.70
CA HIS A 26 5.38 -14.38 6.54
C HIS A 26 6.85 -14.13 6.17
N ILE A 27 7.57 -13.31 6.94
CA ILE A 27 9.01 -13.08 6.79
C ILE A 27 9.76 -14.11 7.66
N ASN A 28 10.41 -15.06 7.00
CA ASN A 28 11.33 -15.98 7.66
C ASN A 28 12.73 -15.37 7.66
N THR A 29 13.17 -14.89 8.82
CA THR A 29 14.46 -14.20 8.96
C THR A 29 15.67 -15.12 8.82
N SER A 30 15.51 -16.43 8.93
CA SER A 30 16.60 -17.41 8.77
C SER A 30 16.70 -17.97 7.35
N ARG A 31 15.77 -17.61 6.46
CA ARG A 31 15.78 -18.05 5.07
C ARG A 31 16.21 -16.91 4.18
N GLU A 32 17.13 -17.22 3.27
CA GLU A 32 17.55 -16.26 2.27
C GLU A 32 16.41 -15.92 1.31
N MET A 33 16.32 -14.63 0.95
CA MET A 33 15.31 -14.08 0.08
C MET A 33 15.92 -13.12 -0.94
N TYR A 34 15.25 -12.94 -2.07
CA TYR A 34 15.62 -11.97 -3.08
C TYR A 34 14.91 -10.63 -2.87
N SER A 35 13.65 -10.67 -2.43
CA SER A 35 12.85 -9.45 -2.29
C SER A 35 11.64 -9.62 -1.38
N VAL A 36 11.25 -8.52 -0.75
CA VAL A 36 9.89 -8.29 -0.24
C VAL A 36 9.30 -7.10 -1.00
N SER A 37 8.10 -7.30 -1.57
CA SER A 37 7.34 -6.27 -2.27
C SER A 37 5.96 -6.15 -1.65
N VAL A 38 5.55 -4.93 -1.32
CA VAL A 38 4.21 -4.64 -0.80
C VAL A 38 3.61 -3.50 -1.60
N THR A 39 2.36 -3.62 -2.00
CA THR A 39 1.57 -2.54 -2.58
C THR A 39 0.27 -2.39 -1.83
N ALA A 40 -0.09 -1.15 -1.52
CA ALA A 40 -1.30 -0.81 -0.80
C ALA A 40 -2.00 0.38 -1.46
N PHE A 41 -3.33 0.39 -1.36
CA PHE A 41 -4.19 1.44 -1.92
C PHE A 41 -5.03 2.06 -0.79
N PRO A 42 -4.44 2.92 0.06
CA PRO A 42 -5.18 3.62 1.08
C PRO A 42 -6.13 4.65 0.49
N CYS A 43 -6.94 5.21 1.39
CA CYS A 43 -7.58 6.49 1.20
C CYS A 43 -7.03 7.46 2.26
N GLY A 44 -5.94 8.16 1.97
CA GLY A 44 -5.53 9.33 2.75
C GLY A 44 -4.17 9.21 3.42
N GLU A 45 -4.14 8.71 4.66
CA GLU A 45 -2.97 8.84 5.53
C GLU A 45 -1.81 7.91 5.14
N SER A 46 -0.58 8.37 5.42
CA SER A 46 0.63 7.56 5.32
C SER A 46 0.63 6.44 6.38
N PRO A 47 1.07 5.22 6.05
CA PRO A 47 1.05 4.10 6.99
C PRO A 47 2.12 4.29 8.07
N ARG A 48 1.77 4.14 9.35
CA ARG A 48 2.80 4.11 10.43
C ARG A 48 3.66 2.85 10.38
N ASP A 49 3.09 1.73 9.94
CA ASP A 49 3.78 0.50 9.62
C ASP A 49 3.34 0.04 8.21
N PRO A 50 4.19 0.17 7.18
CA PRO A 50 3.82 -0.17 5.82
C PRO A 50 3.84 -1.69 5.55
N LEU A 51 4.28 -2.51 6.52
CA LEU A 51 4.31 -3.97 6.47
C LEU A 51 3.24 -4.61 7.36
N ASN A 52 2.51 -3.82 8.15
CA ASN A 52 1.35 -4.27 8.91
C ASN A 52 0.21 -3.26 8.78
N HIS A 53 -0.62 -3.42 7.76
CA HIS A 53 -1.66 -2.43 7.45
C HIS A 53 -2.87 -3.05 6.75
N SER A 54 -4.07 -2.52 7.03
CA SER A 54 -5.34 -2.99 6.45
C SER A 54 -5.52 -2.66 4.96
N ALA A 55 -4.88 -1.57 4.49
CA ALA A 55 -4.92 -1.16 3.09
C ALA A 55 -3.96 -1.92 2.16
N ILE A 56 -3.19 -2.88 2.69
CA ILE A 56 -2.31 -3.73 1.86
C ILE A 56 -3.16 -4.53 0.90
N ALA A 57 -2.85 -4.40 -0.39
CA ALA A 57 -3.60 -5.03 -1.47
C ALA A 57 -2.83 -6.20 -2.09
N VAL A 58 -1.51 -6.09 -2.19
CA VAL A 58 -0.65 -7.12 -2.77
C VAL A 58 0.63 -7.24 -1.95
N VAL A 59 1.03 -8.47 -1.67
CA VAL A 59 2.34 -8.79 -1.08
C VAL A 59 3.00 -9.86 -1.93
N GLU A 60 4.30 -9.76 -2.11
CA GLU A 60 5.11 -10.81 -2.71
C GLU A 60 6.47 -10.89 -2.00
N ILE A 61 6.74 -12.03 -1.37
CA ILE A 61 8.00 -12.37 -0.74
C ILE A 61 8.62 -13.50 -1.56
N ARG A 62 9.84 -13.28 -2.07
CA ARG A 62 10.54 -14.27 -2.89
C ARG A 62 11.73 -14.82 -2.14
N TYR A 63 11.64 -16.08 -1.73
CA TYR A 63 12.71 -16.81 -1.09
C TYR A 63 13.62 -17.49 -2.10
N ALA A 64 14.90 -17.58 -1.76
CA ALA A 64 15.82 -18.47 -2.45
C ALA A 64 15.40 -19.93 -2.20
N LEU A 65 15.47 -20.74 -3.25
CA LEU A 65 15.23 -22.17 -3.20
C LEU A 65 16.44 -22.92 -3.78
N ASP A 66 16.75 -22.65 -5.05
CA ASP A 66 17.93 -23.16 -5.74
C ASP A 66 18.36 -22.19 -6.85
N GLU A 67 19.29 -22.61 -7.73
CA GLU A 67 19.81 -21.77 -8.81
C GLU A 67 18.74 -21.44 -9.88
N GLU A 68 17.79 -22.34 -10.10
CA GLU A 68 16.79 -22.29 -11.17
C GLU A 68 15.40 -21.90 -10.67
N HIS A 69 15.14 -21.92 -9.36
CA HIS A 69 13.80 -21.70 -8.80
C HIS A 69 13.78 -20.73 -7.62
N VAL A 70 12.62 -20.13 -7.44
CA VAL A 70 12.28 -19.36 -6.24
C VAL A 70 11.01 -19.91 -5.60
N PHE A 71 10.96 -19.82 -4.28
CA PHE A 71 9.75 -20.08 -3.52
C PHE A 71 9.10 -18.73 -3.17
N SER A 72 7.89 -18.49 -3.66
CA SER A 72 7.20 -17.22 -3.48
C SER A 72 6.01 -17.39 -2.54
N VAL A 73 5.90 -16.50 -1.56
CA VAL A 73 4.74 -16.35 -0.69
C VAL A 73 4.07 -15.03 -1.09
N SER A 74 2.80 -15.08 -1.47
CA SER A 74 2.10 -13.91 -1.99
C SER A 74 0.71 -13.76 -1.41
N TYR A 75 0.26 -12.52 -1.27
CA TYR A 75 -1.08 -12.16 -0.85
C TYR A 75 -1.73 -11.27 -1.90
N SER A 76 -3.03 -11.47 -2.11
CA SER A 76 -3.89 -10.64 -2.96
C SER A 76 -5.16 -10.33 -2.19
N ALA A 77 -5.48 -9.05 -2.02
CA ALA A 77 -6.72 -8.62 -1.37
C ALA A 77 -7.97 -8.98 -2.18
N TYR A 78 -7.82 -9.25 -3.49
CA TYR A 78 -8.92 -9.75 -4.33
C TYR A 78 -9.34 -11.15 -3.88
N ASP A 79 -8.36 -12.01 -3.58
CA ASP A 79 -8.60 -13.40 -3.15
C ASP A 79 -8.71 -13.52 -1.63
N GLY A 80 -8.22 -12.52 -0.89
CA GLY A 80 -8.20 -12.46 0.57
C GLY A 80 -7.34 -13.55 1.20
N LYS A 81 -6.40 -14.15 0.45
CA LYS A 81 -5.65 -15.33 0.85
C LYS A 81 -4.17 -15.21 0.52
N TRP A 82 -3.37 -15.88 1.34
CA TRP A 82 -1.97 -16.17 1.05
C TRP A 82 -1.87 -17.38 0.15
N THR A 83 -0.92 -17.34 -0.78
CA THR A 83 -0.60 -18.43 -1.69
C THR A 83 0.90 -18.66 -1.72
N GLU A 84 1.28 -19.92 -1.87
CA GLU A 84 2.67 -20.34 -1.97
C GLU A 84 2.91 -20.99 -3.33
N LYS A 85 4.01 -20.65 -3.97
CA LYS A 85 4.33 -21.18 -5.31
C LYS A 85 5.83 -21.31 -5.52
N VAL A 86 6.24 -22.41 -6.14
CA VAL A 86 7.57 -22.53 -6.75
C VAL A 86 7.47 -22.08 -8.20
N SER A 87 8.39 -21.21 -8.63
CA SER A 87 8.46 -20.72 -10.00
C SER A 87 9.88 -20.67 -10.51
N PRO A 88 10.10 -20.78 -11.83
CA PRO A 88 11.41 -20.59 -12.43
C PRO A 88 12.00 -19.23 -12.06
N ARG A 89 13.32 -19.19 -11.93
CA ARG A 89 14.08 -17.99 -11.65
C ARG A 89 14.31 -17.22 -12.94
N TYR A 90 14.06 -15.92 -12.90
CA TYR A 90 14.35 -15.01 -14.02
C TYR A 90 15.38 -13.95 -13.59
N PRO A 91 16.68 -14.27 -13.59
CA PRO A 91 17.75 -13.42 -13.05
C PRO A 91 17.86 -12.06 -13.75
N GLN A 92 17.35 -11.94 -14.98
CA GLN A 92 17.34 -10.68 -15.72
C GLN A 92 16.38 -9.63 -15.15
N TYR A 93 15.40 -10.04 -14.34
CA TYR A 93 14.39 -9.15 -13.77
C TYR A 93 14.54 -8.97 -12.25
N TRP A 94 15.38 -9.76 -11.60
CA TRP A 94 15.42 -9.87 -10.13
C TRP A 94 16.80 -9.55 -9.57
N ASP A 95 16.82 -9.22 -8.27
CA ASP A 95 18.07 -9.06 -7.55
C ASP A 95 18.84 -10.38 -7.59
N LYS A 96 20.14 -10.29 -7.88
CA LYS A 96 20.98 -11.48 -8.04
C LYS A 96 21.43 -12.02 -6.69
N ASN A 97 21.48 -11.15 -5.68
CA ASN A 97 22.07 -11.43 -4.39
C ASN A 97 20.97 -11.76 -3.39
N PRO A 98 20.81 -13.03 -3.01
CA PRO A 98 19.90 -13.37 -1.93
C PRO A 98 20.46 -12.82 -0.60
N PHE A 99 19.58 -12.58 0.37
CA PHE A 99 19.93 -12.04 1.68
C PHE A 99 19.05 -12.60 2.77
N ASN A 100 19.55 -12.64 4.01
CA ASN A 100 18.69 -12.88 5.18
C ASN A 100 18.10 -11.56 5.64
N PHE A 101 16.81 -11.54 5.98
CA PHE A 101 16.14 -10.30 6.38
C PHE A 101 16.78 -9.64 7.62
N SER A 102 17.40 -10.44 8.48
CA SER A 102 18.09 -10.00 9.68
C SER A 102 19.28 -9.06 9.45
N ILE A 103 19.77 -8.91 8.21
CA ILE A 103 20.79 -7.88 7.92
C ILE A 103 20.25 -6.47 8.16
N TRP A 104 18.94 -6.28 8.03
CA TRP A 104 18.32 -4.98 8.30
C TRP A 104 18.04 -4.83 9.79
N ASN A 105 18.53 -3.73 10.39
CA ASN A 105 18.05 -3.29 11.69
C ASN A 105 16.67 -2.64 11.52
N VAL A 106 15.64 -3.49 11.45
CA VAL A 106 14.25 -3.08 11.16
C VAL A 106 13.73 -2.08 12.17
N THR A 107 14.04 -2.24 13.46
CA THR A 107 13.64 -1.29 14.50
C THR A 107 14.12 0.12 14.14
N ARG A 108 15.42 0.27 13.84
CA ARG A 108 15.99 1.56 13.46
C ARG A 108 15.42 2.08 12.14
N VAL A 109 15.20 1.21 11.13
CA VAL A 109 14.55 1.61 9.86
C VAL A 109 13.18 2.22 10.12
N MET A 110 12.39 1.57 10.97
CA MET A 110 11.03 1.99 11.28
C MET A 110 10.99 3.28 12.10
N GLU A 111 11.91 3.46 13.04
CA GLU A 111 12.06 4.72 13.79
C GLU A 111 12.39 5.91 12.87
N GLU A 112 13.36 5.75 11.96
CA GLU A 112 13.74 6.78 10.98
C GLU A 112 12.60 7.11 10.01
N TYR A 113 11.86 6.07 9.58
CA TYR A 113 10.68 6.24 8.75
C TYR A 113 9.60 7.03 9.47
N GLN A 114 9.22 6.62 10.69
CA GLN A 114 8.18 7.26 11.48
C GLN A 114 8.56 8.69 11.86
N TRP A 115 9.83 8.94 12.20
CA TRP A 115 10.32 10.29 12.42
C TRP A 115 10.07 11.18 11.20
N GLY A 116 10.31 10.67 9.99
CA GLY A 116 10.02 11.41 8.76
C GLY A 116 8.54 11.66 8.51
N LEU A 117 7.66 10.74 8.89
CA LEU A 117 6.21 10.97 8.81
C LEU A 117 5.78 12.17 9.66
N GLU A 118 6.40 12.33 10.84
CA GLU A 118 6.04 13.37 11.81
C GLU A 118 6.77 14.70 11.58
N ASN A 119 8.00 14.66 11.07
CA ASN A 119 8.88 15.83 11.02
C ASN A 119 9.26 16.25 9.59
N TYR A 120 9.31 15.33 8.64
CA TYR A 120 9.67 15.64 7.25
C TYR A 120 8.43 15.92 6.41
N LEU A 121 7.51 14.96 6.30
CA LEU A 121 6.33 15.04 5.41
C LEU A 121 5.46 16.29 5.63
N PRO A 122 5.16 16.73 6.87
CA PRO A 122 4.33 17.92 7.08
C PRO A 122 4.98 19.22 6.60
N ASN A 123 6.31 19.23 6.50
CA ASN A 123 7.13 20.40 6.17
C ASN A 123 7.57 20.43 4.70
N ILE A 124 7.19 19.42 3.91
CA ILE A 124 7.43 19.45 2.47
C ILE A 124 6.55 20.52 1.85
N THR A 125 7.19 21.57 1.37
CA THR A 125 6.61 22.62 0.54
C THR A 125 7.27 22.60 -0.85
N GLY A 126 6.61 23.15 -1.85
CA GLY A 126 7.18 23.25 -3.20
C GLY A 126 6.13 23.49 -4.28
N GLU A 127 6.60 23.94 -5.43
CA GLU A 127 5.80 24.13 -6.64
C GLU A 127 5.43 22.78 -7.28
N VAL A 128 4.19 22.68 -7.73
CA VAL A 128 3.65 21.67 -8.65
C VAL A 128 4.06 22.09 -10.06
N ILE A 129 3.99 21.14 -11.01
CA ILE A 129 3.88 21.46 -12.43
C ILE A 129 2.86 22.59 -12.62
N ASP A 130 3.21 23.60 -13.41
CA ASP A 130 2.41 24.81 -13.69
C ASP A 130 2.26 25.81 -12.52
N GLY A 131 3.18 25.83 -11.55
CA GLY A 131 3.33 26.94 -10.59
C GLY A 131 2.29 27.00 -9.47
N VAL A 132 1.55 25.92 -9.24
CA VAL A 132 0.64 25.79 -8.08
C VAL A 132 1.41 25.20 -6.92
N GLU A 133 1.38 25.76 -5.72
CA GLU A 133 2.06 25.13 -4.57
C GLU A 133 1.26 23.96 -3.99
N TRP A 134 1.97 22.96 -3.44
CA TRP A 134 1.31 21.92 -2.64
C TRP A 134 0.60 22.55 -1.42
N PRO A 135 -0.67 22.21 -1.16
CA PRO A 135 -1.34 22.68 0.05
C PRO A 135 -0.61 22.15 1.30
N GLU A 136 -0.70 22.90 2.40
CA GLU A 136 -0.12 22.49 3.69
C GLU A 136 -0.53 21.05 4.03
N LYS A 137 0.45 20.23 4.48
CA LYS A 137 0.25 18.82 4.84
C LYS A 137 -0.30 17.94 3.71
N TYR A 138 -0.05 18.30 2.44
CA TYR A 138 -0.42 17.48 1.27
C TYR A 138 -0.02 16.00 1.46
N TRP A 139 1.25 15.76 1.78
CA TRP A 139 1.83 14.42 1.93
C TRP A 139 1.35 13.65 3.17
N VAL A 140 0.69 14.32 4.10
CA VAL A 140 0.08 13.68 5.28
C VAL A 140 -1.31 13.13 4.93
N ARG A 141 -2.04 13.79 4.02
CA ARG A 141 -3.48 13.57 3.83
C ARG A 141 -3.87 12.97 2.48
N ARG A 142 -2.96 12.99 1.50
CA ARG A 142 -3.30 12.70 0.09
C ARG A 142 -2.51 11.55 -0.49
N ILE A 143 -2.13 10.58 0.33
CA ILE A 143 -1.52 9.34 -0.18
C ILE A 143 -2.62 8.48 -0.80
N SER A 144 -2.46 8.19 -2.09
CA SER A 144 -3.36 7.32 -2.85
C SER A 144 -2.86 5.87 -2.93
N ARG A 145 -1.54 5.70 -2.81
CA ARG A 145 -0.85 4.42 -2.91
C ARG A 145 0.47 4.50 -2.15
N TRP A 146 0.89 3.40 -1.54
CA TRP A 146 2.30 3.22 -1.20
C TRP A 146 2.82 1.88 -1.67
N LYS A 147 4.14 1.84 -1.81
CA LYS A 147 4.88 0.63 -2.13
C LYS A 147 6.04 0.46 -1.17
N VAL A 148 6.29 -0.78 -0.77
CA VAL A 148 7.52 -1.17 -0.08
C VAL A 148 8.31 -2.07 -1.00
N TRP A 149 9.61 -1.82 -1.09
CA TRP A 149 10.56 -2.71 -1.76
C TRP A 149 11.77 -2.92 -0.87
N ILE A 150 12.03 -4.18 -0.51
CA ILE A 150 13.16 -4.57 0.33
C ILE A 150 13.97 -5.63 -0.41
N ASN A 151 15.28 -5.42 -0.50
CA ASN A 151 16.24 -6.41 -1.00
C ASN A 151 17.55 -6.33 -0.17
N ALA A 152 18.61 -6.97 -0.67
CA ALA A 152 19.91 -7.02 0.01
C ALA A 152 20.56 -5.64 0.24
N SER A 153 20.24 -4.65 -0.61
CA SER A 153 20.93 -3.35 -0.64
C SER A 153 20.06 -2.17 -0.23
N LYS A 154 18.73 -2.34 -0.26
CA LYS A 154 17.77 -1.27 -0.12
C LYS A 154 16.53 -1.70 0.66
N PHE A 155 16.13 -0.88 1.62
CA PHE A 155 14.78 -0.84 2.19
C PHE A 155 14.13 0.47 1.72
N GLN A 156 13.05 0.41 0.96
CA GLN A 156 12.42 1.58 0.36
C GLN A 156 10.92 1.59 0.61
N VAL A 157 10.40 2.74 1.03
CA VAL A 157 8.97 3.04 1.08
C VAL A 157 8.70 4.22 0.16
N THR A 158 7.86 4.03 -0.85
CA THR A 158 7.44 5.10 -1.75
C THR A 158 5.98 5.43 -1.48
N LEU A 159 5.71 6.71 -1.21
CA LEU A 159 4.37 7.25 -0.97
C LEU A 159 3.95 8.06 -2.20
N TYR A 160 2.89 7.62 -2.86
CA TYR A 160 2.33 8.28 -4.04
C TYR A 160 1.19 9.20 -3.61
N GLY A 161 1.25 10.45 -4.09
CA GLY A 161 0.14 11.39 -4.02
C GLY A 161 -0.92 11.08 -5.06
N ASP A 162 -1.51 12.10 -5.69
CA ASP A 162 -2.41 11.88 -6.84
C ASP A 162 -1.62 11.35 -8.05
N CYS A 163 -2.22 10.41 -8.80
CA CYS A 163 -1.58 9.65 -9.88
C CYS A 163 -2.58 9.39 -11.02
N THR A 164 -3.14 10.47 -11.59
CA THR A 164 -4.06 10.40 -12.75
C THR A 164 -3.32 10.60 -14.06
N GLU A 165 -2.82 11.81 -14.30
CA GLU A 165 -2.03 12.18 -15.48
C GLU A 165 -0.55 12.41 -15.14
N ILE A 166 -0.33 12.89 -13.91
CA ILE A 166 0.97 13.16 -13.32
C ILE A 166 1.05 12.29 -12.07
N CYS A 167 2.12 11.51 -11.94
CA CYS A 167 2.40 10.76 -10.73
C CYS A 167 3.39 11.54 -9.87
N VAL A 168 2.95 11.97 -8.69
CA VAL A 168 3.85 12.56 -7.69
C VAL A 168 4.13 11.58 -6.58
N TYR A 169 5.38 11.52 -6.14
CA TYR A 169 5.75 10.67 -5.03
C TYR A 169 6.94 11.19 -4.24
N VAL A 170 7.01 10.76 -2.98
CA VAL A 170 8.16 10.89 -2.11
C VAL A 170 8.64 9.50 -1.71
N THR A 171 9.94 9.37 -1.47
CA THR A 171 10.55 8.09 -1.14
C THR A 171 11.35 8.21 0.14
N PHE A 172 11.07 7.33 1.10
CA PHE A 172 11.99 7.00 2.18
C PHE A 172 12.85 5.82 1.76
N GLN A 173 14.16 5.91 1.94
CA GLN A 173 15.07 4.85 1.57
C GLN A 173 16.22 4.70 2.55
N CYS A 174 16.43 3.49 3.05
CA CYS A 174 17.65 3.07 3.72
C CYS A 174 18.53 2.24 2.77
N ARG A 175 19.84 2.45 2.84
CA ARG A 175 20.86 1.68 2.11
C ARG A 175 21.91 1.16 3.08
N ASN A 176 22.66 0.15 2.65
CA ASN A 176 23.82 -0.42 3.34
C ASN A 176 23.48 -0.92 4.76
N PRO A 177 22.92 -2.12 4.93
CA PRO A 177 22.44 -2.61 6.23
C PRO A 177 23.49 -2.55 7.36
N GLU A 178 24.77 -2.78 7.05
CA GLU A 178 25.87 -2.71 8.02
C GLU A 178 26.18 -1.29 8.51
N ASN A 179 26.07 -0.29 7.62
CA ASN A 179 26.29 1.12 7.92
C ASN A 179 25.10 1.93 7.40
N MET A 180 23.97 1.69 8.06
CA MET A 180 22.67 2.09 7.55
C MET A 180 22.52 3.61 7.50
N THR A 181 22.26 4.11 6.30
CA THR A 181 21.91 5.51 6.05
C THR A 181 20.52 5.57 5.44
N CYS A 182 19.62 6.28 6.12
CA CYS A 182 18.23 6.47 5.70
C CYS A 182 18.01 7.91 5.29
N ASN A 183 17.30 8.14 4.19
CA ASN A 183 17.00 9.48 3.70
C ASN A 183 15.58 9.53 3.11
N TRP A 184 14.98 10.71 3.23
CA TRP A 184 13.79 11.07 2.46
C TRP A 184 14.18 11.84 1.20
N SER A 185 13.55 11.49 0.09
CA SER A 185 13.69 12.24 -1.15
C SER A 185 12.83 13.50 -1.12
N LYS A 186 13.27 14.53 -1.86
CA LYS A 186 12.35 15.58 -2.30
C LYS A 186 11.21 14.97 -3.13
N PRO A 187 10.06 15.65 -3.26
CA PRO A 187 9.00 15.25 -4.18
C PRO A 187 9.53 15.06 -5.59
N ILE A 188 9.18 13.94 -6.20
CA ILE A 188 9.47 13.62 -7.60
C ILE A 188 8.15 13.69 -8.37
N VAL A 189 8.21 14.29 -9.55
CA VAL A 189 7.08 14.45 -10.44
C VAL A 189 7.37 13.72 -11.75
N GLU A 190 6.57 12.69 -12.04
CA GLU A 190 6.64 11.93 -13.28
C GLU A 190 5.44 12.27 -14.16
N THR A 191 5.71 12.79 -15.36
CA THR A 191 4.70 12.99 -16.41
C THR A 191 4.66 11.75 -17.29
N HIS A 192 3.49 11.12 -17.42
CA HIS A 192 3.30 10.13 -18.46
C HIS A 192 2.88 10.87 -19.74
N PRO A 193 3.63 10.73 -20.85
CA PRO A 193 3.20 11.34 -22.10
C PRO A 193 1.84 10.76 -22.50
N MET A 194 0.82 11.62 -22.60
CA MET A 194 -0.49 11.24 -23.09
C MET A 194 -0.35 10.64 -24.50
N MET A 195 -0.80 9.40 -24.66
CA MET A 195 -1.13 8.86 -25.97
C MET A 195 -2.26 9.74 -26.54
N PRO A 196 -2.19 10.19 -27.82
CA PRO A 196 -3.14 11.17 -28.33
C PRO A 196 -4.59 10.66 -28.20
N PRO A 197 -5.53 11.55 -27.84
CA PRO A 197 -6.87 11.15 -27.42
C PRO A 197 -7.64 10.52 -28.59
N THR A 198 -8.10 9.28 -28.40
CA THR A 198 -9.21 8.75 -29.21
C THR A 198 -10.50 9.18 -28.54
N THR A 199 -11.26 10.05 -29.20
CA THR A 199 -12.56 10.56 -28.74
C THR A 199 -13.53 9.44 -28.37
N THR A 200 -14.04 9.43 -27.15
CA THR A 200 -15.36 8.87 -26.83
C THR A 200 -15.99 9.62 -25.67
N THR A 201 -17.22 10.06 -25.89
CA THR A 201 -18.03 10.93 -25.01
C THR A 201 -18.95 10.09 -24.12
N THR A 202 -18.99 10.39 -22.82
CA THR A 202 -20.07 10.28 -21.79
C THR A 202 -19.36 10.15 -20.44
N GLY A 203 -19.73 10.76 -19.31
CA GLY A 203 -20.96 11.37 -18.83
C GLY A 203 -21.10 10.97 -17.35
N GLN A 204 -21.18 11.97 -16.45
CA GLN A 204 -21.42 11.91 -15.00
C GLN A 204 -20.29 11.49 -14.03
N LYS A 205 -19.99 12.43 -13.13
CA LYS A 205 -19.15 12.29 -11.93
C LYS A 205 -19.85 11.43 -10.90
N ASP A 206 -19.41 10.19 -10.74
CA ASP A 206 -19.73 9.39 -9.57
C ASP A 206 -18.68 9.57 -8.48
N LYS A 207 -19.16 9.82 -7.26
CA LYS A 207 -18.34 9.85 -6.04
C LYS A 207 -17.69 8.48 -5.85
N LYS A 208 -16.37 8.43 -5.97
CA LYS A 208 -15.57 7.23 -5.65
C LYS A 208 -15.83 6.81 -4.21
N THR A 209 -16.47 5.67 -4.06
CA THR A 209 -16.66 4.98 -2.79
C THR A 209 -15.62 3.87 -2.77
N CYS A 210 -14.54 4.04 -2.00
CA CYS A 210 -13.43 3.09 -1.94
C CYS A 210 -13.59 2.18 -0.71
N GLY A 211 -13.73 0.88 -0.97
CA GLY A 211 -13.68 -0.18 0.04
C GLY A 211 -14.65 -1.34 -0.28
N PRO A 212 -14.29 -2.59 0.06
CA PRO A 212 -15.18 -3.75 -0.15
C PRO A 212 -16.50 -3.69 0.65
N GLY A 213 -16.61 -2.80 1.64
CA GLY A 213 -17.85 -2.53 2.37
C GLY A 213 -18.96 -1.86 1.54
N ALA A 214 -18.66 -1.25 0.39
CA ALA A 214 -19.65 -0.55 -0.42
C ALA A 214 -20.56 -1.49 -1.25
N ILE A 215 -20.11 -2.71 -1.55
CA ILE A 215 -20.88 -3.67 -2.36
C ILE A 215 -22.04 -4.27 -1.53
N LEU A 216 -21.86 -4.40 -0.22
CA LEU A 216 -22.91 -4.90 0.70
C LEU A 216 -23.98 -3.83 1.02
N GLY A 217 -23.63 -2.54 0.99
CA GLY A 217 -24.57 -1.45 1.24
C GLY A 217 -25.64 -1.27 0.16
N LEU A 218 -25.29 -1.48 -1.11
CA LEU A 218 -26.21 -1.36 -2.25
C LEU A 218 -27.12 -2.58 -2.44
N ALA A 219 -26.75 -3.75 -1.91
CA ALA A 219 -27.57 -4.96 -1.97
C ALA A 219 -28.73 -4.99 -0.94
N LEU A 220 -28.64 -4.23 0.16
CA LEU A 220 -29.65 -4.22 1.23
C LEU A 220 -30.76 -3.16 1.05
N LEU A 221 -30.50 -2.12 0.25
CA LEU A 221 -31.48 -1.05 -0.03
C LEU A 221 -32.73 -1.55 -0.79
N PRO A 222 -32.63 -2.43 -1.81
CA PRO A 222 -33.81 -2.97 -2.49
C PRO A 222 -34.66 -3.88 -1.59
N ALA A 223 -34.03 -4.64 -0.69
CA ALA A 223 -34.71 -5.59 0.19
C ALA A 223 -35.54 -4.90 1.29
N LEU A 224 -35.06 -3.76 1.80
CA LEU A 224 -35.78 -2.99 2.83
C LEU A 224 -36.92 -2.13 2.25
N LEU A 225 -36.80 -1.66 1.01
CA LEU A 225 -37.87 -0.92 0.34
C LEU A 225 -39.04 -1.82 -0.09
N ARG A 226 -38.79 -3.11 -0.35
CA ARG A 226 -39.87 -4.06 -0.72
C ARG A 226 -40.75 -4.47 0.47
N ARG A 227 -40.26 -4.35 1.70
CA ARG A 227 -41.00 -4.72 2.92
C ARG A 227 -42.00 -3.67 3.41
N ARG A 228 -42.00 -2.46 2.82
CA ARG A 228 -42.91 -1.36 3.21
C ARG A 228 -44.08 -1.13 2.24
N ARG A 229 -44.24 -1.98 1.21
CA ARG A 229 -45.39 -1.97 0.28
C ARG A 229 -46.23 -3.26 0.32
N GLY A 230 -46.05 -4.08 1.35
CA GLY A 230 -46.80 -5.34 1.54
C GLY A 230 -47.32 -5.49 2.97
N GLY A 231 -47.97 -4.45 3.49
CA GLY A 231 -48.71 -4.44 4.74
C GLY A 231 -49.88 -3.48 4.61
#